data_AF-A0A972HZI3-F1
#
_entry.id   AF-A0A972HZI3-F1
#
_cell.length_a   1.000
_cell.length_b   1.000
_cell.length_c   1.000
_cell.angle_alpha   90.00
_cell.angle_beta   90.00
_cell.angle_gamma   90.00
#
_symmetry.space_group_name_H-M   'P 1'
#
loop_
_entity.id
_entity.type
_entity.pdbx_description
1 polymer ?
#
loop_
_entity_poly.entity_id
_entity_poly.type
_entity_poly.pdbx_seq_one_letter_code
_entity_poly.pdbx_strand_id
1 'polypeptide(L)'
;MTTEKEGKPGERSFEEAVARLDEIVQRLETGNVSLDESLSLFEEGIGLAKYCSARLDAAEGRLEILTGFENGEPKLADFEPEEAE
;
A
#
# COMPACT_ATOMS: atom_id res chain seq x y z
N MET A 1 -5.38 -22.79 3.33
CA MET A 1 -5.43 -21.96 4.54
C MET A 1 -5.82 -20.57 4.08
N THR A 2 -7.08 -20.21 4.28
CA THR A 2 -7.68 -18.96 3.79
C THR A 2 -7.42 -17.87 4.82
N THR A 3 -6.52 -16.95 4.51
CA THR A 3 -6.27 -15.74 5.31
C THR A 3 -7.53 -14.86 5.34
N GLU A 4 -7.81 -14.36 6.53
CA GLU A 4 -9.02 -13.65 6.93
C GLU A 4 -9.16 -12.31 6.19
N LYS A 5 -10.32 -12.11 5.56
CA LYS A 5 -10.70 -10.89 4.85
C LYS A 5 -11.07 -9.80 5.85
N GLU A 6 -10.07 -9.14 6.45
CA GLU A 6 -10.27 -7.92 7.24
C GLU A 6 -10.43 -6.71 6.31
N GLY A 7 -11.58 -6.61 5.65
CA GLY A 7 -11.98 -5.46 4.85
C GLY A 7 -13.46 -5.18 5.02
N LYS A 8 -13.84 -3.90 5.19
CA LYS A 8 -15.25 -3.50 5.20
C LYS A 8 -15.98 -4.10 3.98
N PRO A 9 -17.24 -4.55 4.12
CA PRO A 9 -18.01 -5.07 3.00
C PRO A 9 -18.21 -3.96 1.97
N GLY A 10 -17.39 -3.96 0.92
CA GLY A 10 -17.33 -2.92 -0.13
C GLY A 10 -15.91 -2.42 -0.46
N GLU A 11 -14.92 -2.66 0.40
CA GLU A 11 -13.52 -2.25 0.19
C GLU A 11 -12.72 -3.45 -0.36
N ARG A 12 -12.02 -3.27 -1.49
CA ARG A 12 -11.14 -4.32 -2.05
C ARG A 12 -9.99 -4.58 -1.06
N SER A 13 -9.66 -5.84 -0.79
CA SER A 13 -8.44 -6.15 0.00
C SER A 13 -7.18 -5.70 -0.74
N PHE A 14 -6.06 -5.59 -0.02
CA PHE A 14 -4.77 -5.23 -0.63
C PHE A 14 -4.36 -6.24 -1.71
N GLU A 15 -4.48 -7.53 -1.41
CA GLU A 15 -4.16 -8.61 -2.37
C GLU A 15 -5.06 -8.56 -3.61
N GLU A 16 -6.37 -8.32 -3.44
CA GLU A 16 -7.30 -8.14 -4.56
C GLU A 16 -6.96 -6.91 -5.41
N ALA A 17 -6.52 -5.81 -4.78
CA ALA A 17 -6.12 -4.60 -5.48
C ALA A 17 -4.84 -4.79 -6.31
N VAL A 18 -3.85 -5.50 -5.75
CA VAL A 18 -2.60 -5.84 -6.45
C VAL A 18 -2.88 -6.79 -7.61
N ALA A 19 -3.67 -7.84 -7.41
CA ALA A 19 -4.04 -8.77 -8.47
C ALA A 19 -4.74 -8.06 -9.63
N ARG A 20 -5.67 -7.15 -9.32
CA ARG A 20 -6.37 -6.36 -10.34
C ARG A 20 -5.42 -5.42 -11.09
N LEU A 21 -4.45 -4.82 -10.40
CA LEU A 21 -3.46 -3.96 -11.04
C LEU A 21 -2.61 -4.75 -12.04
N ASP A 22 -2.19 -5.96 -11.68
CA ASP A 22 -1.43 -6.86 -12.58
C ASP A 22 -2.25 -7.24 -13.82
N GLU A 23 -3.54 -7.58 -13.67
CA GLU A 23 -4.44 -7.82 -14.81
C GLU A 23 -4.55 -6.61 -15.74
N ILE A 24 -4.64 -5.40 -15.18
CA ILE A 24 -4.72 -4.16 -15.98
C ILE A 24 -3.43 -3.96 -16.77
N VAL A 25 -2.27 -4.14 -16.13
CA VAL A 25 -0.96 -4.03 -16.79
C VAL A 25 -0.88 -5.03 -17.95
N GLN A 26 -1.19 -6.31 -17.69
CA GLN A 26 -1.19 -7.34 -18.73
C GLN A 26 -2.11 -6.97 -19.91
N ARG A 27 -3.32 -6.46 -19.64
CA ARG A 27 -4.25 -6.05 -20.69
C ARG A 27 -3.71 -4.88 -21.52
N LEU A 28 -3.13 -3.87 -20.87
CA LEU A 28 -2.52 -2.74 -21.56
C LEU A 28 -1.31 -3.17 -22.41
N GLU A 29 -0.49 -4.10 -21.90
CA GLU A 29 0.68 -4.63 -22.61
C GLU A 29 0.33 -5.48 -23.83
N THR A 30 -0.78 -6.21 -23.80
CA THR A 30 -1.23 -7.01 -24.95
C THR A 30 -1.65 -6.14 -26.15
N GLY A 31 -1.94 -4.86 -25.94
CA GLY A 31 -2.28 -3.90 -27.00
C GLY A 31 -3.58 -4.19 -27.76
N ASN A 32 -4.38 -5.15 -27.29
CA ASN A 32 -5.61 -5.60 -27.96
C ASN A 32 -6.87 -4.88 -27.45
N VAL A 33 -6.67 -3.71 -26.83
CA VAL A 33 -7.70 -2.89 -26.20
C VAL A 33 -7.91 -1.59 -26.98
N SER A 34 -9.14 -1.09 -27.03
CA SER A 34 -9.43 0.18 -27.69
C SER A 34 -8.82 1.37 -26.93
N LEU A 35 -8.71 2.54 -27.57
CA LEU A 35 -8.19 3.75 -26.90
C LEU A 35 -9.01 4.14 -25.66
N ASP A 36 -10.34 4.10 -25.79
CA ASP A 36 -11.26 4.42 -24.69
C ASP A 36 -11.11 3.44 -23.53
N GLU A 37 -11.01 2.15 -23.86
CA GLU A 37 -10.77 1.09 -22.87
C GLU A 37 -9.40 1.23 -22.20
N SER A 38 -8.38 1.63 -22.97
CA SER A 38 -7.01 1.86 -22.46
C SER A 38 -6.99 3.00 -21.45
N LEU A 39 -7.72 4.09 -21.72
CA LEU A 39 -7.86 5.21 -20.80
C LEU A 39 -8.59 4.79 -19.52
N SER A 40 -9.68 4.03 -19.65
CA SER A 40 -10.42 3.52 -18.49
C SER A 40 -9.58 2.57 -17.61
N LEU A 41 -8.84 1.64 -18.23
CA LEU A 41 -7.89 0.76 -17.55
C LEU A 41 -6.79 1.55 -16.84
N PHE A 42 -6.26 2.58 -17.48
CA PHE A 42 -5.22 3.43 -16.91
C PHE A 42 -5.73 4.20 -15.69
N GLU A 43 -6.92 4.80 -15.77
CA GLU A 43 -7.55 5.48 -14.64
C GLU A 43 -7.80 4.52 -13.45
N GLU A 44 -8.32 3.33 -13.71
CA GLU A 44 -8.49 2.29 -12.68
C GLU A 44 -7.12 1.92 -12.06
N GLY A 45 -6.10 1.71 -12.90
CA GLY A 45 -4.75 1.37 -12.46
C GLY A 45 -4.12 2.42 -11.55
N ILE A 46 -4.26 3.71 -11.88
CA ILE A 46 -3.80 4.81 -11.03
C ILE A 46 -4.53 4.83 -9.68
N GLY A 47 -5.84 4.59 -9.69
CA GLY A 47 -6.63 4.49 -8.45
C GLY A 47 -6.14 3.35 -7.55
N LEU A 48 -5.91 2.17 -8.13
CA LEU A 48 -5.38 1.00 -7.43
C LEU A 48 -3.96 1.23 -6.89
N ALA A 49 -3.06 1.81 -7.69
CA ALA A 49 -1.71 2.12 -7.25
C ALA A 49 -1.69 3.07 -6.05
N LYS A 50 -2.53 4.12 -6.07
CA LYS A 50 -2.69 5.04 -4.93
C LYS A 50 -3.23 4.35 -3.69
N TYR A 51 -4.22 3.47 -3.86
CA TYR A 51 -4.77 2.68 -2.76
C TYR A 51 -3.69 1.79 -2.13
N CYS A 52 -2.92 1.05 -2.94
CA CYS A 52 -1.85 0.19 -2.45
C CYS A 52 -0.76 0.99 -1.73
N SER A 53 -0.33 2.13 -2.27
CA SER A 53 0.64 3.02 -1.62
C SER A 53 0.16 3.46 -0.25
N ALA A 54 -1.06 3.99 -0.15
CA ALA A 54 -1.61 4.47 1.12
C ALA A 54 -1.72 3.35 2.18
N ARG A 55 -2.00 2.11 1.74
CA ARG A 55 -2.02 0.94 2.63
C ARG A 55 -0.63 0.57 3.14
N LEU A 56 0.40 0.66 2.29
CA LEU A 56 1.78 0.41 2.67
C LEU A 56 2.28 1.49 3.63
N ASP A 57 2.04 2.77 3.32
CA ASP A 57 2.41 3.89 4.19
C ASP A 57 1.80 3.75 5.59
N ALA A 58 0.52 3.36 5.65
CA ALA A 58 -0.15 3.12 6.93
C ALA A 58 0.42 1.91 7.70
N ALA A 59 0.89 0.88 6.99
CA ALA A 59 1.55 -0.26 7.61
C ALA A 59 2.95 0.10 8.12
N GLU A 60 3.71 0.89 7.35
CA GLU A 60 5.01 1.41 7.71
C GLU A 60 4.93 2.28 8.97
N GLY A 61 4.03 3.26 9.02
CA GLY A 61 3.88 4.10 10.22
C GLY A 61 3.48 3.31 11.47
N ARG A 62 2.75 2.19 11.32
CA ARG A 62 2.48 1.27 12.45
C ARG A 62 3.74 0.53 12.90
N LEU A 63 4.59 0.11 11.95
CA LEU A 63 5.87 -0.52 12.28
C LEU A 63 6.81 0.46 12.99
N GLU A 64 6.89 1.70 12.51
CA GLU A 64 7.73 2.74 13.12
C GLU A 64 7.38 2.97 14.60
N ILE A 65 6.07 3.04 14.91
CA ILE A 65 5.58 3.17 16.28
C ILE A 65 5.94 1.95 17.14
N LEU A 66 5.87 0.74 16.57
CA LEU A 66 6.11 -0.51 17.30
C LEU A 66 7.60 -0.77 17.55
N THR A 67 8.46 -0.43 16.61
CA THR A 67 9.90 -0.76 16.66
C THR A 67 10.74 0.40 17.19
N GLY A 68 10.22 1.63 17.17
CA GLY A 68 11.00 2.83 17.46
C GLY A 68 12.05 3.11 16.37
N PHE A 69 11.80 2.68 15.13
CA PHE A 69 12.59 3.06 13.95
C PHE A 69 11.79 4.09 13.15
N GLU A 70 12.45 5.07 12.55
CA GLU A 70 11.86 6.02 11.61
C GLU A 70 12.59 5.88 10.27
N ASN A 71 11.87 5.68 9.17
CA ASN A 71 12.42 5.48 7.83
C ASN A 71 13.52 4.37 7.74
N GLY A 72 13.37 3.32 8.57
CA GLY A 72 14.33 2.20 8.64
C GLY A 72 15.56 2.45 9.53
N GLU A 73 15.66 3.60 10.18
CA GLU A 73 16.75 3.94 11.10
C GLU A 73 16.24 3.96 12.55
N PRO A 74 17.02 3.45 13.54
CA PRO A 74 16.59 3.48 14.93
C PRO A 74 16.42 4.93 15.39
N LYS A 75 15.24 5.23 15.94
CA LYS A 75 14.95 6.52 16.55
C LYS A 75 15.70 6.60 17.87
N LEU A 76 16.89 7.17 17.83
CA LEU A 76 17.66 7.49 19.03
C LEU A 76 16.89 8.62 19.75
N ALA A 77 16.13 8.26 20.78
CA ALA A 77 15.64 9.28 21.70
C ALA A 77 16.87 9.91 22.36
N ASP A 78 16.97 11.24 22.31
CA ASP A 78 17.96 11.97 23.09
C ASP A 78 17.77 11.58 24.57
N PHE A 79 18.76 10.87 25.10
CA PHE A 79 18.80 10.53 26.50
C PHE A 79 19.10 11.82 27.27
N GLU A 80 18.06 12.47 27.78
CA GLU A 80 18.23 13.49 28.82
C GLU A 80 18.46 12.76 30.15
N PRO A 81 19.69 12.72 30.68
CA PRO A 81 19.90 12.17 32.02
C PRO A 81 19.08 13.01 32.99
N GLU A 82 18.07 12.39 33.61
CA GLU A 82 17.46 12.93 34.82
C GLU A 82 18.60 13.16 35.81
N GLU A 83 18.90 14.43 36.10
CA GLU A 83 19.88 14.81 37.12
C GLU A 83 19.51 14.10 38.41
N ALA A 84 20.30 13.08 38.76
CA ALA A 84 20.19 12.41 40.04
C ALA A 84 20.57 13.41 41.13
N GLU A 85 19.58 13.90 41.88
CA GLU A 85 19.77 14.53 43.20
C GLU A 85 20.28 13.52 44.23
#